data_AF-X0S7B2-F1
#
_entry.id   AF-X0S7B2-F1
#
_cell.length_a   1.000
_cell.length_b   1.000
_cell.length_c   1.000
_cell.angle_alpha   90.00
_cell.angle_beta   90.00
_cell.angle_gamma   90.00
#
_symmetry.space_group_name_H-M   'P 1'
#
loop_
_entity.id
_entity.type
_entity.pdbx_description
1 polymer ?
#
loop_
_entity_poly.entity_id
_entity_poly.type
_entity_poly.pdbx_seq_one_letter_code
_entity_poly.pdbx_strand_id
1 'polypeptide(L)'
;MCYYIATMYVDSSTTTTKSGTYTRHLLRTSYREEGKVKHETIANLSSCTQEEIAAVKLALKHKGNLQSLSSIEEVSLEQGLSVGAVWTLKTIAERLGIMKALGKTRMGAPALWLVIARLIDQGSRLSAVRLAGSHAACDVLGIEKSFNEDTLYEVLDWCDENQDDIEDALYRMRYKHETPRVYLYDVTSSYLEGQENELGEYGYDRDGKKGKKQIVIGLLT
;
A
#
# COMPACT_ATOMS: atom_id res chain seq x y z
N MET A 1 -14.58 -10.70 56.79
CA MET A 1 -13.70 -10.81 55.59
C MET A 1 -14.19 -9.79 54.58
N CYS A 2 -13.39 -8.76 54.28
CA CYS A 2 -13.76 -7.76 53.28
C CYS A 2 -13.45 -8.30 51.87
N TYR A 3 -14.48 -8.73 51.14
CA TYR A 3 -14.35 -9.08 49.72
C TYR A 3 -14.41 -7.79 48.89
N TYR A 4 -13.34 -7.45 48.18
CA TYR A 4 -13.36 -6.41 47.16
C TYR A 4 -13.87 -7.02 45.85
N ILE A 5 -15.10 -6.70 45.46
CA ILE A 5 -15.67 -7.07 44.15
C ILE A 5 -15.03 -6.18 43.10
N ALA A 6 -14.28 -6.77 42.17
CA ALA A 6 -13.51 -6.04 41.18
C ALA A 6 -14.31 -5.77 39.91
N THR A 7 -14.95 -6.78 39.30
CA THR A 7 -15.75 -6.60 38.06
C THR A 7 -16.66 -7.80 37.77
N MET A 8 -17.88 -7.58 37.28
CA MET A 8 -18.75 -8.65 36.72
C MET A 8 -18.69 -8.68 35.19
N TYR A 9 -18.59 -9.86 34.58
CA TYR A 9 -18.39 -10.07 33.14
C TYR A 9 -18.99 -11.40 32.66
N VAL A 10 -19.18 -11.57 31.33
CA VAL A 10 -19.56 -12.87 30.73
C VAL A 10 -18.30 -13.59 30.26
N ASP A 11 -18.02 -14.74 30.86
CA ASP A 11 -16.99 -15.69 30.42
C ASP A 11 -17.54 -16.59 29.33
N SER A 12 -16.77 -16.84 28.26
CA SER A 12 -17.20 -17.68 27.14
C SER A 12 -16.08 -18.62 26.74
N SER A 13 -16.37 -19.92 26.74
CA SER A 13 -15.37 -20.95 26.45
C SER A 13 -15.97 -21.96 25.50
N THR A 14 -15.25 -22.26 24.42
CA THR A 14 -15.64 -23.26 23.44
C THR A 14 -14.81 -24.52 23.63
N THR A 15 -15.46 -25.68 23.66
CA THR A 15 -14.80 -26.98 23.75
C THR A 15 -15.25 -27.84 22.58
N THR A 16 -14.29 -28.36 21.83
CA THR A 16 -14.53 -29.25 20.70
C THR A 16 -14.28 -30.69 21.13
N THR A 17 -15.28 -31.55 21.01
CA THR A 17 -15.17 -32.99 21.26
C THR A 17 -15.53 -33.78 20.00
N LYS A 18 -15.31 -35.10 20.01
CA LYS A 18 -15.65 -35.99 18.88
C LYS A 18 -17.13 -35.97 18.50
N SER A 19 -18.01 -35.50 19.40
CA SER A 19 -19.46 -35.42 19.22
C SER A 19 -19.97 -34.02 18.84
N GLY A 20 -19.09 -33.03 18.68
CA GLY A 20 -19.45 -31.67 18.30
C GLY A 20 -18.75 -30.58 19.11
N THR A 21 -18.96 -29.33 18.70
CA THR A 21 -18.43 -28.13 19.38
C THR A 21 -19.51 -27.53 20.27
N TYR A 22 -19.20 -27.33 21.54
CA TYR A 22 -20.10 -26.69 22.51
C TYR A 22 -19.45 -25.42 23.07
N THR A 23 -20.20 -24.32 23.10
CA THR A 23 -19.79 -23.07 23.72
C THR A 23 -20.62 -22.84 24.97
N ARG A 24 -19.93 -22.64 26.10
CA ARG A 24 -20.57 -22.23 27.36
C ARG A 24 -20.42 -20.72 27.56
N HIS A 25 -21.46 -20.10 28.11
CA HIS A 25 -21.48 -18.71 28.51
C HIS A 25 -21.87 -18.61 29.99
N LEU A 26 -21.00 -18.03 30.82
CA LEU A 26 -21.21 -17.92 32.27
C LEU A 26 -21.08 -16.47 32.73
N LEU A 27 -22.04 -15.98 33.51
CA LEU A 27 -21.95 -14.70 34.20
C LEU A 27 -21.11 -14.87 35.46
N ARG A 28 -20.02 -14.11 35.57
CA ARG A 28 -19.05 -14.25 36.67
C ARG A 28 -18.69 -12.91 37.30
N THR A 29 -18.37 -12.96 38.58
CA THR A 29 -17.76 -11.86 39.35
C THR A 29 -16.31 -12.21 39.65
N SER A 30 -15.39 -11.28 39.40
CA SER A 30 -14.03 -11.35 39.93
C SER A 30 -13.95 -10.63 41.27
N TYR A 31 -13.27 -11.25 42.23
CA TYR A 31 -12.99 -10.67 43.54
C TYR A 31 -11.57 -11.03 43.99
N ARG A 32 -11.03 -10.29 44.96
CA ARG A 32 -9.73 -10.60 45.56
C ARG A 32 -9.91 -11.10 46.98
N GLU A 33 -9.25 -12.22 47.29
CA GLU A 33 -9.16 -12.80 48.63
C GLU A 33 -7.69 -13.17 48.87
N GLU A 34 -7.11 -12.68 49.96
CA GLU A 34 -5.68 -12.89 50.31
C GLU A 34 -4.70 -12.55 49.16
N GLY A 35 -5.00 -11.47 48.42
CA GLY A 35 -4.17 -11.00 47.30
C GLY A 35 -4.30 -11.82 46.01
N LYS A 36 -5.06 -12.92 46.00
CA LYS A 36 -5.32 -13.74 44.80
C LYS A 36 -6.66 -13.36 44.17
N VAL A 37 -6.70 -13.30 42.84
CA VAL A 37 -7.96 -13.11 42.09
C VAL A 37 -8.70 -14.44 42.05
N LYS A 38 -9.95 -14.42 42.49
CA LYS A 38 -10.88 -15.55 42.41
C LYS A 38 -12.09 -15.14 41.57
N HIS A 39 -12.78 -16.15 41.05
CA HIS A 39 -13.97 -15.99 40.23
C HIS A 39 -15.14 -16.74 40.87
N GLU A 40 -16.27 -16.07 41.02
CA GLU A 40 -17.54 -16.68 41.41
C GLU A 40 -18.46 -16.74 40.19
N THR A 41 -19.15 -17.86 40.01
CA THR A 41 -20.14 -18.01 38.93
C THR A 41 -21.51 -17.64 39.48
N ILE A 42 -22.12 -16.62 38.91
CA ILE A 42 -23.44 -16.10 39.32
C ILE A 42 -24.55 -16.84 38.58
N ALA A 43 -24.39 -17.02 37.25
CA ALA A 43 -25.41 -17.64 36.42
C ALA A 43 -24.81 -18.31 35.17
N ASN A 44 -25.55 -19.28 34.63
CA ASN A 44 -25.26 -19.89 33.34
C ASN A 44 -26.17 -19.26 32.28
N LEU A 45 -25.54 -18.64 31.27
CA LEU A 45 -26.21 -17.96 30.15
C LEU A 45 -26.15 -18.79 28.85
N SER A 46 -25.74 -20.05 28.91
CA SER A 46 -25.54 -20.89 27.71
C SER A 46 -26.86 -21.26 27.02
N SER A 47 -28.00 -21.05 27.66
CA SER A 47 -29.34 -21.22 27.06
C SER A 47 -29.85 -19.98 26.33
N CYS A 48 -29.19 -18.84 26.50
CA CYS A 48 -29.55 -17.59 25.82
C CYS A 48 -29.10 -17.63 24.35
N THR A 49 -29.77 -16.86 23.51
CA THR A 49 -29.37 -16.63 22.12
C THR A 49 -28.04 -15.87 22.05
N GLN A 50 -27.34 -15.97 20.91
CA GLN A 50 -26.09 -15.23 20.71
C GLN A 50 -26.29 -13.71 20.81
N GLU A 51 -27.44 -13.21 20.36
CA GLU A 51 -27.83 -11.80 20.44
C GLU A 51 -27.98 -11.34 21.90
N GLU A 52 -28.68 -12.12 22.73
CA GLU A 52 -28.82 -11.84 24.16
C GLU A 52 -27.45 -11.88 24.88
N ILE A 53 -26.60 -12.86 24.56
CA ILE A 53 -25.24 -12.95 25.13
C ILE A 53 -24.40 -11.74 24.73
N ALA A 54 -24.49 -11.29 23.48
CA ALA A 54 -23.80 -10.11 22.98
C ALA A 54 -24.28 -8.84 23.68
N ALA A 55 -25.60 -8.67 23.83
CA ALA A 55 -26.19 -7.53 24.54
C ALA A 55 -25.73 -7.47 26.00
N VAL A 56 -25.73 -8.61 26.71
CA VAL A 56 -25.24 -8.66 28.10
C VAL A 56 -23.74 -8.35 28.16
N LYS A 57 -22.92 -8.90 27.27
CA LYS A 57 -21.49 -8.56 27.20
C LYS A 57 -21.26 -7.07 27.01
N LEU A 58 -21.99 -6.46 26.09
CA LEU A 58 -21.90 -5.04 25.76
C LEU A 58 -22.32 -4.18 26.97
N ALA A 59 -23.46 -4.48 27.58
CA ALA A 59 -23.92 -3.80 28.79
C ALA A 59 -22.91 -3.90 29.95
N LEU A 60 -22.30 -5.08 30.14
CA LEU A 60 -21.32 -5.28 31.20
C LEU A 60 -19.97 -4.62 30.95
N LYS A 61 -19.56 -4.47 29.68
CA LYS A 61 -18.34 -3.76 29.26
C LYS A 61 -18.48 -2.24 29.45
N HIS A 62 -19.70 -1.70 29.27
CA HIS A 62 -19.99 -0.27 29.31
C HIS A 62 -20.78 0.19 30.55
N LYS A 63 -20.72 -0.56 31.66
CA LYS A 63 -21.51 -0.31 32.91
C LYS A 63 -21.49 1.11 33.46
N GLY A 64 -20.40 1.86 33.22
CA GLY A 64 -20.23 3.23 33.71
C GLY A 64 -20.71 4.31 32.74
N ASN A 65 -21.05 3.96 31.50
CA ASN A 65 -21.43 4.90 30.46
C ASN A 65 -22.45 4.28 29.49
N LEU A 66 -23.71 4.18 29.93
CA LEU A 66 -24.81 3.65 29.11
C LEU A 66 -25.11 4.50 27.87
N GLN A 67 -24.64 5.75 27.81
CA GLN A 67 -24.78 6.60 26.62
C GLN A 67 -23.93 6.08 25.44
N SER A 68 -22.85 5.32 25.70
CA SER A 68 -22.04 4.70 24.65
C SER A 68 -22.74 3.53 23.92
N LEU A 69 -23.92 3.09 24.40
CA LEU A 69 -24.76 2.12 23.69
C LEU A 69 -25.64 2.78 22.61
N SER A 70 -25.84 4.09 22.70
CA SER A 70 -26.69 4.88 21.80
C SER A 70 -25.92 5.63 20.72
N SER A 71 -24.59 5.71 20.85
CA SER A 71 -23.70 6.32 19.88
C SER A 71 -23.28 5.30 18.82
N ILE A 72 -23.32 5.75 17.56
CA ILE A 72 -22.73 5.08 16.39
C ILE A 72 -21.18 5.17 16.52
N GLU A 73 -20.63 4.66 17.63
CA GLU A 73 -19.22 4.83 18.02
C GLU A 73 -18.31 3.70 17.54
N GLU A 74 -18.87 2.66 16.93
CA GLU A 74 -18.09 1.60 16.25
C GLU A 74 -18.19 1.70 14.72
N VAL A 75 -18.15 2.92 14.16
CA VAL A 75 -17.89 3.09 12.72
C VAL A 75 -16.39 3.31 12.54
N SER A 76 -15.69 2.26 12.14
CA SER A 76 -14.32 2.38 11.64
C SER A 76 -14.35 2.97 10.23
N LEU A 77 -13.87 4.20 10.08
CA LEU A 77 -13.59 4.78 8.78
C LEU A 77 -12.24 4.27 8.30
N GLU A 78 -12.23 3.55 7.18
CA GLU A 78 -11.01 3.15 6.49
C GLU A 78 -10.83 4.00 5.24
N GLN A 79 -9.60 4.45 5.00
CA GLN A 79 -9.26 5.14 3.76
C GLN A 79 -8.96 4.10 2.67
N GLY A 80 -9.74 4.15 1.59
CA GLY A 80 -9.48 3.35 0.39
C GLY A 80 -8.27 3.86 -0.40
N LEU A 81 -7.98 3.17 -1.51
CA LEU A 81 -6.87 3.50 -2.40
C LEU A 81 -6.98 4.93 -2.96
N SER A 82 -5.85 5.63 -3.01
CA SER A 82 -5.77 6.96 -3.63
C SER A 82 -5.85 6.85 -5.16
N VAL A 83 -6.88 7.46 -5.77
CA VAL A 83 -7.12 7.40 -7.22
C VAL A 83 -6.64 8.67 -7.93
N GLY A 84 -6.78 9.83 -7.28
CA GLY A 84 -6.68 11.14 -7.94
C GLY A 84 -5.35 11.41 -8.63
N ALA A 85 -4.23 11.10 -7.96
CA ALA A 85 -2.90 11.33 -8.52
C ALA A 85 -2.65 10.46 -9.75
N VAL A 86 -2.91 9.15 -9.66
CA VAL A 86 -2.72 8.21 -10.77
C VAL A 86 -3.60 8.56 -11.96
N TRP A 87 -4.88 8.85 -11.71
CA TRP A 87 -5.83 9.19 -12.79
C TRP A 87 -5.41 10.46 -13.53
N THR A 88 -5.01 11.48 -12.78
CA THR A 88 -4.57 12.77 -13.34
C THR A 88 -3.32 12.58 -14.20
N LEU A 89 -2.31 11.89 -13.67
CA LEU A 89 -1.06 11.68 -14.38
C LEU A 89 -1.22 10.76 -15.58
N LYS A 90 -2.04 9.71 -15.49
CA LYS A 90 -2.44 8.88 -16.64
C LYS A 90 -3.09 9.74 -17.74
N THR A 91 -4.02 10.62 -17.37
CA THR A 91 -4.70 11.51 -18.33
C THR A 91 -3.72 12.44 -19.03
N ILE A 92 -2.74 12.98 -18.31
CA ILE A 92 -1.68 13.81 -18.88
C ILE A 92 -0.81 12.97 -19.83
N ALA A 93 -0.38 11.79 -19.41
CA ALA A 93 0.42 10.88 -20.23
C ALA A 93 -0.29 10.48 -21.52
N GLU A 94 -1.61 10.27 -21.47
CA GLU A 94 -2.43 10.00 -22.65
C GLU A 94 -2.45 11.19 -23.62
N ARG A 95 -2.63 12.42 -23.11
CA ARG A 95 -2.62 13.66 -23.91
C ARG A 95 -1.25 13.93 -24.55
N LEU A 96 -0.18 13.63 -23.82
CA LEU A 96 1.20 13.75 -24.31
C LEU A 96 1.60 12.62 -25.27
N GLY A 97 0.79 11.56 -25.34
CA GLY A 97 1.04 10.43 -26.25
C GLY A 97 1.92 9.32 -25.70
N ILE A 98 2.38 9.44 -24.45
CA ILE A 98 3.26 8.47 -23.80
C ILE A 98 2.61 7.07 -23.80
N MET A 99 1.31 6.99 -23.52
CA MET A 99 0.58 5.73 -23.55
C MET A 99 0.59 5.04 -24.93
N LYS A 100 0.62 5.82 -26.02
CA LYS A 100 0.67 5.25 -27.37
C LYS A 100 2.10 4.85 -27.73
N ALA A 101 3.10 5.61 -27.29
CA ALA A 101 4.51 5.30 -27.50
C ALA A 101 4.92 3.99 -26.78
N LEU A 102 4.43 3.77 -25.56
CA LEU A 102 4.63 2.53 -24.81
C LEU A 102 3.86 1.34 -25.40
N GLY A 103 2.94 1.58 -26.33
CA GLY A 103 2.17 0.54 -27.01
C GLY A 103 1.18 -0.21 -26.12
N LYS A 104 0.51 -1.21 -26.71
CA LYS A 104 -0.42 -2.12 -26.01
C LYS A 104 0.28 -3.44 -25.65
N THR A 105 1.40 -3.35 -24.97
CA THR A 105 2.15 -4.52 -24.47
C THR A 105 1.81 -4.79 -23.01
N ARG A 106 2.12 -5.98 -22.49
CA ARG A 106 2.01 -6.26 -21.05
C ARG A 106 2.95 -5.37 -20.22
N MET A 107 4.03 -4.87 -20.83
CA MET A 107 5.03 -4.00 -20.18
C MET A 107 4.70 -2.52 -20.25
N GLY A 108 3.88 -2.07 -21.20
CA GLY A 108 3.58 -0.65 -21.39
C GLY A 108 2.86 0.01 -20.20
N ALA A 109 1.89 -0.67 -19.58
CA ALA A 109 1.20 -0.13 -18.41
C ALA A 109 2.11 -0.06 -17.15
N PRO A 110 2.88 -1.11 -16.81
CA PRO A 110 3.92 -1.02 -15.79
C PRO A 110 5.02 0.03 -16.07
N ALA A 111 5.44 0.19 -17.33
CA ALA A 111 6.41 1.22 -17.72
C ALA A 111 5.84 2.63 -17.46
N LEU A 112 4.58 2.86 -17.80
CA LEU A 112 3.89 4.10 -17.46
C LEU A 112 3.81 4.30 -15.94
N TRP A 113 3.60 3.23 -15.17
CA TRP A 113 3.60 3.31 -13.72
C TRP A 113 4.95 3.78 -13.16
N LEU A 114 6.10 3.34 -13.70
CA LEU A 114 7.40 3.85 -13.27
C LEU A 114 7.52 5.37 -13.41
N VAL A 115 7.01 5.92 -14.52
CA VAL A 115 6.96 7.38 -14.74
C VAL A 115 6.02 8.06 -13.73
N ILE A 116 4.81 7.55 -13.56
CA ILE A 116 3.82 8.11 -12.64
C ILE A 116 4.31 8.04 -11.19
N ALA A 117 4.85 6.90 -10.77
CA ALA A 117 5.40 6.70 -9.43
C ALA A 117 6.48 7.73 -9.14
N ARG A 118 7.41 7.96 -10.08
CA ARG A 118 8.48 8.96 -9.93
C ARG A 118 7.96 10.39 -9.74
N LEU A 119 6.81 10.73 -10.34
CA LEU A 119 6.16 12.04 -10.17
C LEU A 119 5.40 12.17 -8.85
N ILE A 120 4.87 11.06 -8.30
CA ILE A 120 4.15 11.05 -7.02
C ILE A 120 5.14 11.01 -5.85
N ASP A 121 6.07 10.07 -5.88
CA ASP A 121 7.07 9.86 -4.84
C ASP A 121 8.38 9.38 -5.47
N GLN A 122 9.46 10.10 -5.18
CA GLN A 122 10.78 9.86 -5.76
C GLN A 122 11.55 8.72 -5.06
N GLY A 123 10.87 7.59 -4.83
CA GLY A 123 11.40 6.43 -4.13
C GLY A 123 12.13 5.40 -5.00
N SER A 124 12.46 4.26 -4.39
CA SER A 124 13.03 3.08 -5.05
C SER A 124 11.97 2.27 -5.83
N ARG A 125 12.39 1.24 -6.57
CA ARG A 125 11.45 0.30 -7.24
C ARG A 125 10.52 -0.38 -6.23
N LEU A 126 11.05 -0.82 -5.09
CA LEU A 126 10.25 -1.33 -3.98
C LEU A 126 9.23 -0.29 -3.48
N SER A 127 9.65 0.97 -3.40
CA SER A 127 8.72 2.07 -3.05
C SER A 127 7.61 2.19 -4.09
N ALA A 128 7.93 2.11 -5.38
CA ALA A 128 6.94 2.17 -6.45
C ALA A 128 5.93 1.00 -6.39
N VAL A 129 6.35 -0.21 -6.03
CA VAL A 129 5.44 -1.35 -5.81
C VAL A 129 4.53 -1.10 -4.60
N ARG A 130 5.08 -0.63 -3.49
CA ARG A 130 4.29 -0.28 -2.29
C ARG A 130 3.31 0.86 -2.56
N LEU A 131 3.75 1.85 -3.32
CA LEU A 131 2.95 3.00 -3.73
C LEU A 131 1.77 2.56 -4.61
N ALA A 132 1.97 1.55 -5.47
CA ALA A 132 0.88 0.94 -6.24
C ALA A 132 -0.14 0.20 -5.37
N GLY A 133 0.21 -0.18 -4.14
CA GLY A 133 -0.70 -0.77 -3.17
C GLY A 133 -1.44 0.25 -2.30
N SER A 134 -0.98 1.50 -2.22
CA SER A 134 -1.68 2.60 -1.54
C SER A 134 -2.46 3.51 -2.51
N HIS A 135 -2.14 3.43 -3.80
CA HIS A 135 -2.84 4.08 -4.89
C HIS A 135 -3.58 3.06 -5.73
N ALA A 136 -4.65 3.44 -6.41
CA ALA A 136 -5.38 2.52 -7.31
C ALA A 136 -4.62 2.31 -8.64
N ALA A 137 -3.30 2.16 -8.60
CA ALA A 137 -2.42 2.11 -9.77
C ALA A 137 -2.78 0.94 -10.68
N CYS A 138 -2.88 -0.27 -10.10
CA CYS A 138 -3.18 -1.47 -10.88
C CYS A 138 -4.57 -1.40 -11.54
N ASP A 139 -5.58 -0.92 -10.82
CA ASP A 139 -6.94 -0.81 -11.34
C ASP A 139 -7.04 0.27 -12.43
N VAL A 140 -6.40 1.41 -12.24
CA VAL A 140 -6.46 2.56 -13.17
C VAL A 140 -5.64 2.32 -14.44
N LEU A 141 -4.51 1.62 -14.33
CA LEU A 141 -3.60 1.35 -15.44
C LEU A 141 -3.84 -0.02 -16.10
N GLY A 142 -4.63 -0.90 -15.47
CA GLY A 142 -4.86 -2.26 -15.94
C GLY A 142 -3.64 -3.17 -15.75
N ILE A 143 -2.87 -2.96 -14.68
CA ILE A 143 -1.71 -3.81 -14.35
C ILE A 143 -2.19 -5.08 -13.65
N GLU A 144 -1.60 -6.22 -14.02
CA GLU A 144 -1.96 -7.52 -13.46
C GLU A 144 -1.68 -7.61 -11.94
N LYS A 145 -2.47 -8.43 -11.24
CA LYS A 145 -2.39 -8.57 -9.78
C LYS A 145 -1.07 -9.18 -9.28
N SER A 146 -0.30 -9.83 -10.15
CA SER A 146 1.03 -10.37 -9.82
C SER A 146 2.14 -9.31 -9.79
N PHE A 147 1.80 -8.03 -9.89
CA PHE A 147 2.75 -6.92 -9.91
C PHE A 147 3.63 -6.85 -8.66
N ASN A 148 4.94 -6.96 -8.87
CA ASN A 148 5.95 -6.94 -7.82
C ASN A 148 7.26 -6.27 -8.31
N GLU A 149 8.32 -6.37 -7.52
CA GLU A 149 9.62 -5.77 -7.85
C GLU A 149 10.25 -6.40 -9.08
N ASP A 150 10.15 -7.72 -9.23
CA ASP A 150 10.67 -8.46 -10.39
C ASP A 150 10.00 -7.98 -11.67
N THR A 151 8.69 -7.72 -11.62
CA THR A 151 7.95 -7.11 -12.74
C THR A 151 8.56 -5.77 -13.13
N LEU A 152 8.98 -4.95 -12.17
CA LEU A 152 9.60 -3.66 -12.48
C LEU A 152 11.00 -3.80 -13.09
N TYR A 153 11.76 -4.83 -12.73
CA TYR A 153 13.05 -5.10 -13.39
C TYR A 153 12.85 -5.58 -14.82
N GLU A 154 11.94 -6.53 -15.06
CA GLU A 154 11.60 -6.99 -16.41
C GLU A 154 11.11 -5.83 -17.30
N VAL A 155 10.38 -4.88 -16.72
CA VAL A 155 9.91 -3.68 -17.41
C VAL A 155 11.06 -2.74 -17.76
N LEU A 156 12.07 -2.62 -16.90
CA LEU A 156 13.25 -1.81 -17.19
C LEU A 156 14.07 -2.43 -18.33
N ASP A 157 14.27 -3.75 -18.31
CA ASP A 157 14.93 -4.47 -19.41
C ASP A 157 14.16 -4.28 -20.73
N TRP A 158 12.82 -4.40 -20.68
CA TRP A 158 11.98 -4.13 -21.85
C TRP A 158 12.10 -2.68 -22.33
N CYS A 159 12.18 -1.70 -21.43
CA CYS A 159 12.35 -0.30 -21.82
C CYS A 159 13.70 -0.06 -22.51
N ASP A 160 14.78 -0.71 -22.05
CA ASP A 160 16.10 -0.64 -22.66
C ASP A 160 16.09 -1.25 -24.07
N GLU A 161 15.55 -2.46 -24.21
CA GLU A 161 15.43 -3.14 -25.51
C GLU A 161 14.58 -2.39 -26.54
N ASN A 162 13.62 -1.59 -26.08
CA ASN A 162 12.66 -0.87 -26.93
C ASN A 162 12.87 0.65 -26.92
N GLN A 163 14.01 1.13 -26.39
CA GLN A 163 14.25 2.55 -26.16
C GLN A 163 14.09 3.36 -27.46
N ASP A 164 14.79 2.95 -28.52
CA ASP A 164 14.78 3.64 -29.81
C ASP A 164 13.34 3.77 -30.35
N ASP A 165 12.57 2.67 -30.35
CA ASP A 165 11.20 2.64 -30.86
C ASP A 165 10.26 3.54 -30.04
N ILE A 166 10.41 3.56 -28.72
CA ILE A 166 9.63 4.41 -27.81
C ILE A 166 9.96 5.88 -28.06
N GLU A 167 11.25 6.25 -28.14
CA GLU A 167 11.71 7.61 -28.39
C GLU A 167 11.23 8.11 -29.76
N ASP A 168 11.34 7.27 -30.78
CA ASP A 168 10.85 7.54 -32.12
C ASP A 168 9.33 7.79 -32.15
N ALA A 169 8.57 6.96 -31.42
CA ALA A 169 7.13 7.14 -31.30
C ALA A 169 6.80 8.45 -30.58
N LEU A 170 7.48 8.78 -29.48
CA LEU A 170 7.32 10.05 -28.77
C LEU A 170 7.64 11.25 -29.67
N TYR A 171 8.74 11.19 -30.41
CA TYR A 171 9.16 12.23 -31.34
C TYR A 171 8.11 12.45 -32.43
N ARG A 172 7.66 11.37 -33.11
CA ARG A 172 6.60 11.44 -34.12
C ARG A 172 5.29 11.96 -33.55
N MET A 173 4.95 11.63 -32.30
CA MET A 173 3.72 12.14 -31.68
C MET A 173 3.79 13.62 -31.35
N ARG A 174 4.94 14.08 -30.87
CA ARG A 174 5.18 15.49 -30.52
C ARG A 174 5.20 16.37 -31.75
N TYR A 175 5.92 15.96 -32.79
CA TYR A 175 6.20 16.81 -33.96
C TYR A 175 5.40 16.44 -35.21
N LYS A 176 4.76 15.27 -35.26
CA LYS A 176 3.97 14.76 -36.40
C LYS A 176 4.79 14.77 -37.70
N HIS A 177 4.56 15.77 -38.55
CA HIS A 177 5.22 15.94 -39.84
C HIS A 177 6.12 17.18 -39.87
N GLU A 178 6.21 17.91 -38.76
CA GLU A 178 7.00 19.12 -38.64
C GLU A 178 8.39 18.78 -38.11
N THR A 179 9.41 19.50 -38.60
CA THR A 179 10.76 19.40 -38.04
C THR A 179 10.94 20.54 -37.03
N PRO A 180 11.29 20.25 -35.77
CA PRO A 180 11.56 21.29 -34.80
C PRO A 180 12.71 22.19 -35.26
N ARG A 181 12.53 23.50 -35.10
CA ARG A 181 13.52 24.52 -35.46
C ARG A 181 14.43 24.91 -34.30
N VAL A 182 14.05 24.51 -33.08
CA VAL A 182 14.78 24.74 -31.83
C VAL A 182 14.77 23.44 -31.07
N TYR A 183 15.93 23.08 -30.52
CA TYR A 183 16.07 22.00 -29.57
C TYR A 183 16.61 22.59 -28.28
N LEU A 184 15.93 22.30 -27.18
CA LEU A 184 16.45 22.61 -25.86
C LEU A 184 17.17 21.36 -25.36
N TYR A 185 18.42 21.51 -24.95
CA TYR A 185 19.17 20.43 -24.34
C TYR A 185 19.60 20.83 -22.93
N ASP A 186 19.51 19.89 -22.00
CA ASP A 186 20.08 20.01 -20.67
C ASP A 186 20.88 18.75 -20.35
N VAL A 187 21.86 18.90 -19.46
CA VAL A 187 22.77 17.82 -19.08
C VAL A 187 22.85 17.76 -17.56
N THR A 188 22.58 16.58 -17.02
CA THR A 188 22.76 16.28 -15.60
C THR A 188 23.75 15.12 -15.43
N SER A 189 24.44 15.09 -14.30
CA SER A 189 25.30 13.98 -13.91
C SER A 189 24.72 13.26 -12.70
N SER A 190 25.09 12.00 -12.53
CA SER A 190 24.84 11.24 -11.31
C SER A 190 26.00 10.30 -11.05
N TYR A 191 26.46 10.24 -9.80
CA TYR A 191 27.49 9.29 -9.41
C TYR A 191 26.88 7.92 -9.12
N LEU A 192 27.65 6.87 -9.37
CA LEU A 192 27.25 5.49 -9.17
C LEU A 192 28.00 4.86 -8.00
N GLU A 193 27.30 3.95 -7.32
CA GLU A 193 27.83 3.08 -6.27
C GLU A 193 27.83 1.64 -6.80
N GLY A 194 28.72 0.78 -6.30
CA GLY A 194 28.87 -0.60 -6.77
C GLY A 194 30.01 -0.81 -7.77
N GLN A 195 30.15 -2.04 -8.27
CA GLN A 195 31.27 -2.47 -9.12
C GLN A 195 30.87 -2.67 -10.59
N GLU A 196 29.63 -3.07 -10.84
CA GLU A 196 29.10 -3.36 -12.18
C GLU A 196 28.38 -2.12 -12.74
N ASN A 197 29.15 -1.23 -13.38
CA ASN A 197 28.65 0.01 -13.96
C ASN A 197 29.16 0.15 -15.40
N GLU A 198 28.44 -0.47 -16.35
CA GLU A 198 28.84 -0.55 -17.77
C GLU A 198 28.92 0.84 -18.42
N LEU A 199 27.91 1.69 -18.16
CA LEU A 199 27.86 3.06 -18.69
C LEU A 199 28.60 4.09 -17.83
N GLY A 200 29.16 3.65 -16.68
CA GLY A 200 29.75 4.54 -15.70
C GLY A 200 31.25 4.73 -15.89
N GLU A 201 31.69 6.00 -15.96
CA GLU A 201 33.11 6.35 -16.13
C GLU A 201 33.58 7.38 -15.09
N TYR A 202 34.88 7.42 -14.81
CA TYR A 202 35.42 8.46 -13.93
C TYR A 202 35.43 9.82 -14.63
N GLY A 203 34.87 10.83 -13.98
CA GLY A 203 34.72 12.15 -14.57
C GLY A 203 34.63 13.27 -13.55
N TYR A 204 34.40 14.48 -14.06
CA TYR A 204 34.17 15.66 -13.24
C TYR A 204 32.72 15.69 -12.78
N ASP A 205 32.50 15.51 -11.47
CA ASP A 205 31.18 15.61 -10.86
C ASP A 205 30.78 17.08 -10.67
N ARG A 206 29.57 17.44 -11.08
CA ARG A 206 28.97 18.73 -10.72
C ARG A 206 28.72 18.86 -9.21
N ASP A 207 28.48 17.74 -8.53
CA ASP A 207 28.24 17.66 -7.09
C ASP A 207 29.52 17.44 -6.26
N GLY A 208 30.69 17.39 -6.93
CA GLY A 208 32.00 17.32 -6.29
C GLY A 208 32.35 15.98 -5.63
N LYS A 209 31.63 14.88 -5.91
CA LYS A 209 32.01 13.56 -5.40
C LYS A 209 33.27 13.03 -6.09
N LYS A 210 34.25 12.66 -5.27
CA LYS A 210 35.54 12.13 -5.70
C LYS A 210 35.56 10.60 -5.62
N GLY A 211 36.28 9.97 -6.54
CA GLY A 211 36.54 8.53 -6.51
C GLY A 211 35.34 7.65 -6.84
N LYS A 212 34.34 8.20 -7.53
CA LYS A 212 33.14 7.48 -7.97
C LYS A 212 33.01 7.56 -9.49
N LYS A 213 32.59 6.45 -10.10
CA LYS A 213 32.13 6.44 -11.50
C LYS A 213 30.86 7.26 -11.62
N GLN A 214 30.62 7.83 -12.79
CA GLN A 214 29.50 8.73 -13.06
C GLN A 214 28.86 8.40 -14.39
N ILE A 215 27.59 8.75 -14.51
CA ILE A 215 26.86 8.81 -15.76
C ILE A 215 26.45 10.25 -16.03
N VAL A 216 26.44 10.61 -17.31
CA VAL A 216 25.94 11.88 -17.81
C VAL A 216 24.69 11.60 -18.60
N ILE A 217 23.59 12.25 -18.21
CA ILE A 217 22.28 12.09 -18.83
C ILE A 217 21.99 13.40 -19.58
N GLY A 218 21.87 13.29 -20.89
CA GLY A 218 21.42 14.37 -21.75
C GLY A 218 19.92 14.26 -22.00
N LEU A 219 19.20 15.36 -21.84
CA LEU A 219 17.79 15.46 -22.22
C LEU A 219 17.68 16.44 -23.39
N LEU A 220 17.09 16.01 -24.50
CA LEU A 220 16.82 16.83 -25.68
C LEU A 220 15.30 16.97 -25.86
N THR A 221 14.78 18.19 -26.01
CA THR A 221 13.32 18.48 -26.08
C THR A 221 12.92 19.52 -27.11
#